data_AF-A0A7J3QHB7-F1
#
_entry.id   AF-A0A7J3QHB7-F1
#
_cell.length_a   1.000
_cell.length_b   1.000
_cell.length_c   1.000
_cell.angle_alpha   90.00
_cell.angle_beta   90.00
_cell.angle_gamma   90.00
#
_symmetry.space_group_name_H-M   'P 1'
#
loop_
_entity.id
_entity.type
_entity.pdbx_description
1 polymer ?
#
loop_
_entity_poly.entity_id
_entity_poly.type
_entity_poly.pdbx_seq_one_letter_code
_entity_poly.pdbx_strand_id
1 'polypeptide(L)'
;MDVPLVTAILFTSVAVLTDLRGRIIPNWLTYPMILTGVIYHAAAGAASGDMLEMLSGAAGALTAFLLGFALYLVGGWAGGDVKLFTGMGAILPMVRGAPYPFFISVLFNSVIVTLLLLPAMFLLRKGRGEGILYRTVAVKDLKEGIIPADPIKVDGRVYANPRRAAGLTKEEVRELKRLAAEGRIPDRLRVKIGIPFAPVMLAGLVLAVVFGDLYWDLILRFL
;
A
#
# COMPACT_ATOMS: atom_id res chain seq x y z
N MET A 1 24.70 -8.35 -7.26
CA MET A 1 23.46 -7.81 -6.66
C MET A 1 22.77 -8.96 -5.96
N ASP A 2 22.38 -8.79 -4.70
CA ASP A 2 21.68 -9.83 -3.94
C ASP A 2 20.37 -10.18 -4.64
N VAL A 3 20.18 -11.47 -4.95
CA VAL A 3 19.01 -12.00 -5.67
C VAL A 3 17.69 -11.53 -5.03
N PRO A 4 17.54 -11.50 -3.68
CA PRO A 4 16.32 -10.99 -3.06
C PRO A 4 16.08 -9.50 -3.36
N LEU A 5 17.11 -8.67 -3.35
CA LEU A 5 16.96 -7.23 -3.60
C LEU A 5 16.48 -6.95 -5.02
N VAL A 6 17.09 -7.60 -6.01
CA VAL A 6 16.66 -7.47 -7.42
C VAL A 6 15.21 -7.93 -7.57
N THR A 7 14.85 -9.04 -6.93
CA THR A 7 13.49 -9.59 -6.95
C THR A 7 12.49 -8.61 -6.33
N ALA A 8 12.82 -8.01 -5.18
CA ALA A 8 11.99 -7.00 -4.53
C ALA A 8 11.78 -5.75 -5.41
N ILE A 9 12.83 -5.26 -6.06
CA ILE A 9 12.75 -4.11 -6.98
C ILE A 9 11.84 -4.44 -8.17
N LEU A 10 11.96 -5.63 -8.76
CA LEU A 10 11.12 -6.05 -9.89
C LEU A 10 9.63 -6.14 -9.50
N PHE A 11 9.30 -6.86 -8.44
CA PHE A 11 7.92 -6.98 -7.98
C PHE A 11 7.32 -5.62 -7.60
N THR A 12 8.06 -4.80 -6.87
CA THR A 12 7.60 -3.47 -6.46
C THR A 12 7.45 -2.53 -7.66
N SER A 13 8.33 -2.63 -8.66
CA SER A 13 8.18 -1.86 -9.91
C SER A 13 6.91 -2.24 -10.68
N VAL A 14 6.58 -3.53 -10.76
CA VAL A 14 5.29 -3.96 -11.35
C VAL A 14 4.11 -3.46 -10.51
N ALA A 15 4.25 -3.46 -9.17
CA ALA A 15 3.22 -2.94 -8.27
C ALA A 15 2.97 -1.44 -8.53
N VAL A 16 4.03 -0.65 -8.73
CA VAL A 16 3.95 0.76 -9.15
C VAL A 16 3.14 0.92 -10.42
N LEU A 17 3.38 0.10 -11.45
CA LEU A 17 2.62 0.18 -12.70
C LEU A 17 1.14 -0.10 -12.49
N THR A 18 0.80 -1.11 -11.70
CA THR A 18 -0.60 -1.46 -11.41
C THR A 18 -1.30 -0.44 -10.51
N ASP A 19 -0.58 0.11 -9.53
CA ASP A 19 -1.10 1.09 -8.58
C ASP A 19 -1.32 2.46 -9.26
N LEU A 20 -0.38 2.92 -10.09
CA LEU A 20 -0.54 4.16 -10.85
C LEU A 20 -1.67 4.10 -11.88
N ARG A 21 -1.85 2.96 -12.56
CA ARG A 21 -2.89 2.78 -13.59
C ARG A 21 -4.27 2.50 -13.00
N GLY A 22 -4.32 1.58 -12.04
CA GLY A 22 -5.56 1.00 -11.53
C GLY A 22 -5.91 1.38 -10.10
N ARG A 23 -4.98 1.97 -9.32
CA ARG A 23 -5.10 2.21 -7.87
C ARG A 23 -5.41 0.94 -7.08
N ILE A 24 -4.96 -0.19 -7.62
CA ILE A 24 -5.17 -1.53 -7.06
C ILE A 24 -3.87 -2.29 -7.26
N ILE A 25 -3.35 -2.86 -6.17
CA ILE A 25 -2.23 -3.80 -6.20
C ILE A 25 -2.82 -5.22 -6.23
N PRO A 26 -2.65 -5.98 -7.33
CA PRO A 26 -3.41 -7.21 -7.53
C PRO A 26 -2.82 -8.42 -6.79
N ASN A 27 -3.69 -9.34 -6.40
CA ASN A 27 -3.32 -10.58 -5.71
C ASN A 27 -2.37 -11.46 -6.54
N TRP A 28 -2.53 -11.47 -7.87
CA TRP A 28 -1.67 -12.23 -8.77
C TRP A 28 -0.22 -11.72 -8.77
N LEU A 29 0.05 -10.53 -8.23
CA LEU A 29 1.40 -10.00 -8.03
C LEU A 29 1.90 -10.28 -6.61
N THR A 30 1.07 -9.95 -5.61
CA THR A 30 1.52 -10.00 -4.20
C THR A 30 1.66 -11.42 -3.67
N TYR A 31 0.78 -12.36 -4.05
CA TYR A 31 0.89 -13.73 -3.56
C TYR A 31 2.11 -14.46 -4.15
N PRO A 32 2.43 -14.34 -5.46
CA PRO A 32 3.70 -14.85 -5.96
C PRO A 32 4.92 -14.17 -5.34
N MET A 33 4.87 -12.86 -5.05
CA MET A 33 5.96 -12.17 -4.36
C MET A 33 6.25 -12.79 -2.98
N ILE A 34 5.21 -12.98 -2.16
CA ILE A 34 5.33 -13.61 -0.84
C ILE A 34 5.88 -15.04 -0.97
N LEU A 35 5.30 -15.84 -1.87
CA LEU A 35 5.72 -17.22 -2.07
C LEU A 35 7.17 -17.32 -2.54
N THR A 36 7.60 -16.41 -3.42
CA THR A 36 8.98 -16.35 -3.93
C THR A 36 9.96 -16.11 -2.79
N GLY A 37 9.68 -15.16 -1.89
CA GLY A 37 10.54 -14.89 -0.74
C GLY A 37 10.64 -16.08 0.22
N VAL A 38 9.49 -16.66 0.58
CA VAL A 38 9.45 -17.84 1.49
C VAL A 38 10.21 -19.03 0.89
N ILE A 39 9.97 -19.36 -0.38
CA ILE A 39 10.65 -20.48 -1.04
C ILE A 39 12.15 -20.22 -1.17
N TYR A 40 12.54 -19.00 -1.56
CA TYR A 40 13.95 -18.63 -1.72
C TYR A 40 14.73 -18.85 -0.42
N HIS A 41 14.24 -18.29 0.68
CA HIS A 41 14.90 -18.41 1.98
C HIS A 41 14.88 -19.83 2.52
N ALA A 42 13.78 -20.56 2.34
CA ALA A 42 13.70 -21.97 2.69
C ALA A 42 14.76 -22.82 1.94
N ALA A 43 14.91 -22.60 0.62
CA ALA A 43 15.91 -23.29 -0.18
C ALA A 43 17.35 -22.90 0.19
N ALA A 44 17.61 -21.61 0.41
CA ALA A 44 18.92 -21.09 0.79
C ALA A 44 19.35 -21.60 2.18
N GLY A 45 18.43 -21.63 3.15
CA GLY A 45 18.67 -22.19 4.47
C GLY A 45 18.89 -23.70 4.44
N ALA A 46 18.11 -24.45 3.65
CA ALA A 46 18.32 -25.88 3.48
C ALA A 46 19.67 -26.21 2.84
N ALA A 47 20.11 -25.42 1.84
CA ALA A 47 21.40 -25.61 1.17
C ALA A 47 22.60 -25.25 2.08
N SER A 48 22.43 -24.27 2.97
CA SER A 48 23.48 -23.82 3.90
C SER A 48 23.45 -24.53 5.26
N GLY A 49 22.40 -25.30 5.55
CA GLY A 49 22.16 -25.90 6.87
C GLY A 49 21.74 -24.88 7.94
N ASP A 50 21.39 -23.65 7.55
CA ASP A 50 20.99 -22.58 8.46
C ASP A 50 19.47 -22.53 8.63
N MET A 51 19.00 -22.97 9.79
CA MET A 51 17.59 -22.94 10.18
C MET A 51 17.02 -21.51 10.25
N LEU A 52 17.83 -20.53 10.67
CA LEU A 52 17.37 -19.14 10.77
C LEU A 52 17.13 -18.57 9.38
N GLU A 53 18.04 -18.80 8.45
CA GLU A 53 17.85 -18.43 7.05
C GLU A 53 16.63 -19.13 6.45
N MET A 54 16.48 -20.44 6.71
CA MET A 54 15.38 -21.25 6.19
C MET A 54 13.99 -20.70 6.55
N LEU A 55 13.85 -20.20 7.79
CA LEU A 55 12.59 -19.68 8.31
C LEU A 55 12.43 -18.17 8.15
N SER A 56 13.51 -17.47 7.75
CA SER A 56 13.56 -16.00 7.72
C SER A 56 12.47 -15.39 6.82
N GLY A 57 12.26 -15.93 5.62
CA GLY A 57 11.23 -15.42 4.70
C GLY A 57 9.82 -15.56 5.26
N ALA A 58 9.49 -16.67 5.93
CA ALA A 58 8.19 -16.87 6.56
C ALA A 58 7.99 -15.94 7.77
N ALA A 59 9.02 -15.82 8.63
CA ALA A 59 9.01 -14.93 9.78
C ALA A 59 8.90 -13.45 9.37
N GLY A 60 9.62 -13.04 8.33
CA GLY A 60 9.57 -11.70 7.77
C GLY A 60 8.20 -11.38 7.16
N ALA A 61 7.62 -12.32 6.41
CA ALA A 61 6.25 -12.19 5.90
C ALA A 61 5.23 -12.00 7.03
N LEU A 62 5.28 -12.85 8.06
CA LEU A 62 4.36 -12.76 9.20
C LEU A 62 4.49 -11.42 9.93
N THR A 63 5.73 -10.99 10.21
CA THR A 63 6.00 -9.73 10.93
C THR A 63 5.52 -8.53 10.12
N ALA A 64 5.84 -8.49 8.81
CA ALA A 64 5.38 -7.43 7.92
C ALA A 64 3.84 -7.43 7.77
N PHE A 65 3.20 -8.60 7.70
CA PHE A 65 1.74 -8.70 7.66
C PHE A 65 1.11 -8.12 8.92
N LEU A 66 1.60 -8.49 10.11
CA LEU A 66 1.04 -8.00 11.38
C LEU A 66 1.16 -6.48 11.49
N LEU A 67 2.32 -5.92 11.13
CA LEU A 67 2.53 -4.45 11.12
C LEU A 67 1.66 -3.76 10.07
N GLY A 68 1.63 -4.27 8.85
CA GLY A 68 0.80 -3.72 7.78
C GLY A 68 -0.69 -3.81 8.11
N PHE A 69 -1.14 -4.90 8.72
CA PHE A 69 -2.51 -5.07 9.15
C PHE A 69 -2.88 -4.10 10.28
N ALA A 70 -1.97 -3.84 11.23
CA ALA A 70 -2.18 -2.79 12.23
C ALA A 70 -2.36 -1.41 11.58
N LEU A 71 -1.56 -1.06 10.57
CA LEU A 71 -1.73 0.19 9.81
C LEU A 71 -3.05 0.23 9.02
N TYR A 72 -3.50 -0.90 8.49
CA TYR A 72 -4.81 -1.03 7.85
C TYR A 72 -5.95 -0.79 8.84
N LEU A 73 -5.88 -1.32 10.06
CA LEU A 73 -6.89 -1.12 11.10
C LEU A 73 -7.01 0.35 11.52
N VAL A 74 -5.90 1.08 11.56
CA VAL A 74 -5.87 2.54 11.84
C VAL A 74 -6.33 3.37 10.63
N GLY A 75 -6.54 2.72 9.47
CA GLY A 75 -6.97 3.36 8.23
C GLY A 75 -5.85 4.06 7.47
N GLY A 76 -4.59 3.77 7.80
CA GLY A 76 -3.41 4.34 7.13
C GLY A 76 -3.13 3.69 5.78
N TRP A 77 -3.41 2.40 5.64
CA TRP A 77 -3.15 1.61 4.42
C TRP A 77 -4.39 0.91 3.89
N ALA A 78 -4.39 0.63 2.58
CA ALA A 78 -5.35 -0.26 1.95
C ALA A 78 -4.83 -1.71 1.97
N GLY A 79 -5.73 -2.68 1.78
CA GLY A 79 -5.36 -4.10 1.79
C GLY A 79 -4.31 -4.49 0.73
N GLY A 80 -4.20 -3.74 -0.37
CA GLY A 80 -3.14 -3.93 -1.37
C GLY A 80 -1.75 -3.61 -0.81
N ASP A 81 -1.62 -2.51 -0.07
CA ASP A 81 -0.36 -2.06 0.52
C ASP A 81 0.14 -3.06 1.58
N VAL A 82 -0.78 -3.60 2.39
CA VAL A 82 -0.47 -4.65 3.37
C VAL A 82 0.14 -5.88 2.70
N LYS A 83 -0.43 -6.33 1.58
CA LYS A 83 0.05 -7.51 0.86
C LYS A 83 1.40 -7.26 0.18
N LEU A 84 1.59 -6.07 -0.39
CA LEU A 84 2.88 -5.67 -0.97
C LEU A 84 3.97 -5.61 0.13
N PHE A 85 3.66 -5.01 1.28
CA PHE A 85 4.56 -4.96 2.42
C PHE A 85 4.89 -6.35 2.97
N THR A 86 3.90 -7.23 3.04
CA THR A 86 4.09 -8.65 3.41
C THR A 86 5.05 -9.35 2.45
N GLY A 87 4.91 -9.11 1.15
CA GLY A 87 5.83 -9.64 0.13
C GLY A 87 7.25 -9.10 0.28
N MET A 88 7.41 -7.82 0.62
CA MET A 88 8.72 -7.24 0.92
C MET A 88 9.33 -7.86 2.18
N GLY A 89 8.55 -8.08 3.24
CA GLY A 89 9.04 -8.80 4.42
C GLY A 89 9.44 -10.24 4.13
N ALA A 90 8.77 -10.90 3.19
CA ALA A 90 9.10 -12.25 2.77
C ALA A 90 10.42 -12.34 1.98
N ILE A 91 10.68 -11.35 1.11
CA ILE A 91 11.88 -11.31 0.26
C ILE A 91 13.07 -10.67 0.98
N LEU A 92 12.83 -9.69 1.85
CA LEU A 92 13.86 -8.91 2.54
C LEU A 92 13.69 -9.00 4.05
N PRO A 93 13.76 -10.20 4.66
CA PRO A 93 13.46 -10.41 6.07
C PRO A 93 14.48 -9.70 6.97
N MET A 94 15.59 -10.34 7.33
CA MET A 94 16.57 -9.78 8.26
C MET A 94 17.95 -9.77 7.61
N VAL A 95 18.63 -8.63 7.66
CA VAL A 95 20.06 -8.56 7.33
C VAL A 95 20.84 -8.82 8.61
N ARG A 96 21.76 -9.79 8.59
CA ARG A 96 22.59 -10.11 9.76
C ARG A 96 23.37 -8.87 10.21
N GLY A 97 23.28 -8.53 11.50
CA GLY A 97 23.94 -7.36 12.09
C GLY A 97 23.12 -6.06 12.04
N ALA A 98 21.97 -6.04 11.38
CA ALA A 98 21.05 -4.91 11.47
C ALA A 98 20.29 -4.93 12.82
N PRO A 99 19.94 -3.76 13.39
CA PRO A 99 19.16 -3.69 14.64
C PRO A 99 17.72 -4.20 14.46
N TYR A 100 17.21 -4.23 13.23
CA TYR A 100 15.87 -4.70 12.89
C TYR A 100 15.77 -5.13 11.40
N PRO A 101 14.66 -5.77 10.99
CA PRO A 101 14.46 -6.27 9.62
C PRO A 101 14.56 -5.19 8.53
N PHE A 102 15.14 -5.49 7.37
CA PHE A 102 15.41 -4.48 6.33
C PHE A 102 14.13 -3.84 5.76
N PHE A 103 13.03 -4.60 5.70
CA PHE A 103 11.73 -4.07 5.29
C PHE A 103 11.20 -2.95 6.23
N ILE A 104 11.70 -2.86 7.47
CA ILE A 104 11.38 -1.76 8.40
C ILE A 104 12.11 -0.48 7.98
N SER A 105 13.37 -0.56 7.55
CA SER A 105 14.08 0.58 6.95
C SER A 105 13.33 1.11 5.73
N VAL A 106 12.82 0.20 4.88
CA VAL A 106 11.96 0.56 3.73
C VAL A 106 10.70 1.28 4.19
N LEU A 107 10.03 0.81 5.25
CA LEU A 107 8.85 1.45 5.81
C LEU A 107 9.15 2.88 6.28
N PHE A 108 10.17 3.08 7.12
CA PHE A 108 10.52 4.40 7.64
C PHE A 108 10.94 5.36 6.52
N ASN A 109 11.78 4.90 5.57
CA ASN A 109 12.16 5.70 4.42
C ASN A 109 10.92 6.10 3.58
N SER A 110 9.95 5.19 3.42
CA SER A 110 8.68 5.48 2.74
C SER A 110 7.84 6.52 3.48
N VAL A 111 7.80 6.46 4.81
CA VAL A 111 7.11 7.46 5.64
C VAL A 111 7.78 8.82 5.48
N ILE A 112 9.12 8.90 5.54
CA ILE A 112 9.88 10.15 5.32
C ILE A 112 9.54 10.73 3.94
N VAL A 113 9.60 9.92 2.88
CA VAL A 113 9.24 10.36 1.52
C VAL A 113 7.79 10.87 1.47
N THR A 114 6.86 10.16 2.09
CA THR A 114 5.44 10.59 2.15
C THR A 114 5.31 11.95 2.83
N LEU A 115 5.95 12.15 3.98
CA LEU A 115 5.90 13.38 4.75
C LEU A 115 6.50 14.57 3.97
N LEU A 116 7.53 14.33 3.15
CA LEU A 116 8.11 15.36 2.28
C LEU A 116 7.23 15.67 1.06
N LEU A 117 6.54 14.67 0.49
CA LEU A 117 5.69 14.85 -0.69
C LEU A 117 4.34 15.49 -0.35
N LEU A 118 3.77 15.23 0.83
CA LEU A 118 2.45 15.72 1.22
C LEU A 118 2.32 17.27 1.17
N PRO A 119 3.23 18.06 1.75
CA PRO A 119 3.19 19.52 1.65
C PRO A 119 3.35 20.03 0.21
N ALA A 120 4.24 19.41 -0.58
CA ALA A 120 4.44 19.78 -1.97
C ALA A 120 3.18 19.53 -2.81
N MET A 121 2.54 18.37 -2.64
CA MET A 121 1.26 18.06 -3.28
C MET A 121 0.15 19.02 -2.83
N PHE A 122 0.11 19.37 -1.54
CA PHE A 122 -0.87 20.32 -1.01
C PHE A 122 -0.74 21.69 -1.69
N LEU A 123 0.47 22.24 -1.79
CA LEU A 123 0.73 23.54 -2.41
C LEU A 123 0.36 23.54 -3.91
N LEU A 124 0.78 22.51 -4.64
CA LEU A 124 0.48 22.37 -6.07
C LEU A 124 -1.02 22.25 -6.36
N ARG A 125 -1.75 21.49 -5.54
CA ARG A 125 -3.21 21.28 -5.74
C ARG A 125 -4.03 22.47 -5.27
N LYS A 126 -3.62 23.14 -4.20
CA LYS A 126 -4.23 24.42 -3.77
C LYS A 126 -4.13 25.46 -4.88
N GLY A 127 -3.00 25.56 -5.57
CA GLY A 127 -2.82 26.45 -6.73
C GLY A 127 -3.72 26.12 -7.94
N ARG A 128 -4.25 24.89 -8.02
CA ARG A 128 -5.17 24.44 -9.08
C ARG A 128 -6.65 24.45 -8.67
N GLY A 129 -6.96 24.82 -7.42
CA GLY A 129 -8.33 24.76 -6.88
C GLY A 129 -8.88 23.32 -6.73
N GLU A 130 -8.01 22.31 -6.74
CA GLU A 130 -8.39 20.90 -6.60
C GLU A 130 -8.48 20.48 -5.13
N GLY A 131 -9.42 19.58 -4.80
CA GLY A 131 -9.41 18.88 -3.52
C GLY A 131 -8.20 17.96 -3.39
N ILE A 132 -7.51 17.99 -2.26
CA ILE A 132 -6.22 17.29 -2.08
C ILE A 132 -6.36 15.76 -2.13
N LEU A 133 -7.44 15.23 -1.56
CA LEU A 133 -7.72 13.79 -1.45
C LEU A 133 -9.08 13.41 -2.05
N TYR A 134 -9.64 14.25 -2.91
CA TYR A 134 -10.99 14.04 -3.45
C TYR A 134 -11.04 14.33 -4.93
N ARG A 135 -11.79 13.52 -5.69
CA ARG A 135 -12.15 13.81 -7.08
C ARG A 135 -13.65 13.60 -7.30
N THR A 136 -14.18 14.28 -8.31
CA THR A 136 -15.57 14.11 -8.73
C THR A 136 -15.64 13.14 -9.90
N VAL A 137 -16.28 11.98 -9.69
CA VAL A 137 -16.50 10.96 -10.73
C VAL A 137 -17.98 10.89 -11.11
N ALA A 138 -18.28 10.55 -12.36
CA ALA A 138 -19.65 10.29 -12.76
C ALA A 138 -20.14 8.95 -12.17
N VAL A 139 -21.40 8.87 -11.79
CA VAL A 139 -21.98 7.67 -11.17
C VAL A 139 -21.88 6.45 -12.10
N LYS A 140 -22.04 6.65 -13.40
CA LYS A 140 -21.85 5.61 -14.44
C LYS A 140 -20.48 4.93 -14.37
N ASP A 141 -19.45 5.69 -13.95
CA ASP A 141 -18.06 5.24 -13.89
C ASP A 141 -17.68 4.67 -12.51
N LEU A 142 -18.62 4.60 -11.56
CA LEU A 142 -18.38 3.95 -10.27
C LEU A 142 -18.04 2.47 -10.45
N LYS A 143 -17.06 2.03 -9.68
CA LYS A 143 -16.55 0.68 -9.59
C LYS A 143 -16.49 0.26 -8.11
N GLU A 144 -16.49 -1.05 -7.90
CA GLU A 144 -16.27 -1.65 -6.58
C GLU A 144 -14.95 -1.15 -5.96
N GLY A 145 -14.92 -0.98 -4.64
CA GLY A 145 -13.76 -0.51 -3.89
C GLY A 145 -13.59 1.01 -3.85
N ILE A 146 -14.36 1.79 -4.63
CA ILE A 146 -14.35 3.25 -4.53
C ILE A 146 -14.93 3.69 -3.18
N ILE A 147 -14.26 4.61 -2.51
CA ILE A 147 -14.73 5.17 -1.23
C ILE A 147 -15.38 6.54 -1.51
N PRO A 148 -16.70 6.71 -1.25
CA PRO A 148 -17.35 8.01 -1.33
C PRO A 148 -16.73 9.00 -0.34
N ALA A 149 -16.75 10.28 -0.68
CA ALA A 149 -16.36 11.33 0.25
C ALA A 149 -17.43 11.52 1.33
N ASP A 150 -18.70 11.45 0.91
CA ASP A 150 -19.87 11.78 1.72
C ASP A 150 -20.80 10.56 1.86
N PRO A 151 -21.52 10.41 2.98
CA PRO A 151 -22.54 9.36 3.11
C PRO A 151 -23.70 9.63 2.15
N ILE A 152 -24.08 8.63 1.37
CA ILE A 152 -25.20 8.73 0.43
C ILE A 152 -26.43 8.13 1.10
N LYS A 153 -27.41 8.97 1.38
CA LYS A 153 -28.67 8.58 2.00
C LYS A 153 -29.83 8.94 1.08
N VAL A 154 -30.75 8.00 0.88
CA VAL A 154 -31.99 8.23 0.15
C VAL A 154 -33.12 7.62 0.98
N ASP A 155 -34.17 8.40 1.24
CA ASP A 155 -35.33 8.02 2.08
C ASP A 155 -34.94 7.42 3.45
N GLY A 156 -33.93 8.00 4.11
CA GLY A 156 -33.46 7.52 5.42
C GLY A 156 -32.58 6.25 5.37
N ARG A 157 -32.49 5.56 4.24
CA ARG A 157 -31.58 4.41 4.04
C ARG A 157 -30.20 4.88 3.60
N VAL A 158 -29.16 4.34 4.22
CA VAL A 158 -27.76 4.58 3.86
C VAL A 158 -27.34 3.61 2.76
N TYR A 159 -27.01 4.13 1.58
CA TYR A 159 -26.55 3.34 0.43
C TYR A 159 -25.02 3.29 0.33
N ALA A 160 -24.33 4.25 0.95
CA ALA A 160 -22.88 4.26 0.97
C ALA A 160 -22.33 4.91 2.24
N ASN A 161 -21.37 4.24 2.89
CA ASN A 161 -20.72 4.75 4.10
C ASN A 161 -19.24 5.09 3.83
N PRO A 162 -18.83 6.37 3.95
CA PRO A 162 -17.47 6.83 3.64
C PRO A 162 -16.42 6.42 4.69
N ARG A 163 -16.85 5.77 5.78
CA ARG A 163 -15.98 5.24 6.84
C ARG A 163 -15.50 3.81 6.57
N ARG A 164 -16.07 3.10 5.59
CA ARG A 164 -15.60 1.76 5.22
C ARG A 164 -14.35 1.86 4.35
N ALA A 165 -13.23 1.37 4.86
CA ALA A 165 -11.96 1.30 4.12
C ALA A 165 -12.05 0.38 2.88
N ALA A 166 -12.92 -0.64 2.91
CA ALA A 166 -13.16 -1.53 1.79
C ALA A 166 -13.86 -0.85 0.58
N GLY A 167 -14.43 0.35 0.76
CA GLY A 167 -15.18 1.05 -0.28
C GLY A 167 -16.54 0.42 -0.59
N LEU A 168 -17.09 0.80 -1.75
CA LEU A 168 -18.39 0.34 -2.24
C LEU A 168 -18.34 -1.13 -2.70
N THR A 169 -19.37 -1.92 -2.37
CA THR A 169 -19.54 -3.27 -2.93
C THR A 169 -20.13 -3.23 -4.35
N LYS A 170 -20.09 -4.34 -5.09
CA LYS A 170 -20.74 -4.44 -6.42
C LYS A 170 -22.23 -4.14 -6.36
N GLU A 171 -22.90 -4.55 -5.28
CA GLU A 171 -24.33 -4.33 -5.03
C GLU A 171 -24.59 -2.86 -4.79
N GLU A 172 -23.80 -2.21 -3.93
CA GLU A 172 -23.92 -0.78 -3.62
C GLU A 172 -23.67 0.07 -4.90
N VAL A 173 -22.68 -0.29 -5.72
CA VAL A 173 -22.43 0.39 -7.00
C VAL A 173 -23.63 0.27 -7.95
N ARG A 174 -24.23 -0.91 -8.08
CA ARG A 174 -25.42 -1.12 -8.91
C ARG A 174 -26.59 -0.27 -8.45
N GLU A 175 -26.80 -0.23 -7.14
CA GLU A 175 -27.90 0.53 -6.54
C GLU A 175 -27.71 2.05 -6.69
N LEU A 176 -26.49 2.54 -6.52
CA LEU A 176 -26.17 3.96 -6.78
C LEU A 176 -26.38 4.34 -8.24
N LYS A 177 -26.02 3.46 -9.19
CA LYS A 177 -26.30 3.70 -10.62
C LYS A 177 -27.80 3.76 -10.93
N ARG A 178 -28.59 2.89 -10.29
CA ARG A 178 -30.06 2.90 -10.39
C ARG A 178 -30.64 4.21 -9.85
N LEU A 179 -30.22 4.62 -8.64
CA LEU A 179 -30.70 5.85 -8.00
C LEU A 179 -30.36 7.11 -8.80
N ALA A 180 -29.19 7.15 -9.45
CA ALA A 180 -28.83 8.26 -10.33
C ALA A 180 -29.71 8.27 -11.59
N ALA A 181 -29.98 7.10 -12.19
CA ALA A 181 -30.88 6.99 -13.34
C ALA A 181 -32.33 7.40 -12.99
N GLU A 182 -32.76 7.18 -11.75
CA GLU A 182 -34.05 7.65 -11.21
C GLU A 182 -34.05 9.15 -10.84
N GLY A 183 -32.92 9.86 -10.96
CA GLY A 183 -32.79 11.28 -10.60
C GLY A 183 -32.80 11.55 -9.09
N ARG A 184 -32.64 10.51 -8.26
CA ARG A 184 -32.74 10.60 -6.78
C ARG A 184 -31.43 11.00 -6.12
N ILE A 185 -30.31 10.85 -6.83
CA ILE A 185 -28.99 11.33 -6.43
C ILE A 185 -28.32 12.03 -7.61
N PRO A 186 -27.33 12.92 -7.38
CA PRO A 186 -26.61 13.58 -8.46
C PRO A 186 -25.86 12.58 -9.35
N ASP A 187 -25.76 12.88 -10.65
CA ASP A 187 -25.00 12.08 -11.63
C ASP A 187 -23.49 12.06 -11.39
N ARG A 188 -23.00 12.89 -10.47
CA ARG A 188 -21.60 13.00 -10.10
C ARG A 188 -21.44 12.99 -8.59
N LEU A 189 -20.49 12.19 -8.11
CA LEU A 189 -20.20 12.02 -6.70
C LEU A 189 -18.74 12.31 -6.41
N ARG A 190 -18.48 12.90 -5.24
CA ARG A 190 -17.13 13.06 -4.71
C ARG A 190 -16.65 11.74 -4.13
N VAL A 191 -15.44 11.33 -4.50
CA VAL A 191 -14.81 10.10 -4.03
C VAL A 191 -13.43 10.41 -3.47
N LYS A 192 -13.04 9.70 -2.41
CA LYS A 192 -11.71 9.80 -1.82
C LYS A 192 -10.68 9.20 -2.77
N ILE A 193 -9.54 9.88 -2.90
CA ILE A 193 -8.38 9.41 -3.64
C ILE A 193 -7.35 8.92 -2.61
N GLY A 194 -7.04 7.63 -2.65
CA GLY A 194 -5.87 7.10 -1.95
C GLY A 194 -4.59 7.54 -2.65
N ILE A 195 -3.56 7.91 -1.90
CA ILE A 195 -2.21 8.10 -2.44
C ILE A 195 -1.70 6.72 -2.88
N PRO A 196 -1.17 6.56 -4.10
CA PRO A 196 -0.63 5.27 -4.51
C PRO A 196 0.63 5.03 -3.68
N PHE A 197 0.62 4.02 -2.82
CA PHE A 197 1.68 3.80 -1.85
C PHE A 197 2.83 2.97 -2.45
N ALA A 198 2.59 2.19 -3.51
CA ALA A 198 3.65 1.40 -4.16
C ALA A 198 4.82 2.26 -4.70
N PRO A 199 4.60 3.43 -5.35
CA PRO A 199 5.71 4.32 -5.76
C PRO A 199 6.53 4.83 -4.58
N VAL A 200 5.86 5.14 -3.47
CA VAL A 200 6.52 5.60 -2.24
C VAL A 200 7.34 4.47 -1.63
N MET A 201 6.81 3.25 -1.59
CA MET A 201 7.53 2.06 -1.14
C MET A 201 8.75 1.76 -2.01
N LEU A 202 8.64 1.88 -3.33
CA LEU A 202 9.79 1.71 -4.23
C LEU A 202 10.85 2.78 -3.96
N ALA A 203 10.45 4.04 -3.77
CA ALA A 203 11.38 5.11 -3.42
C ALA A 203 12.06 4.83 -2.07
N GLY A 204 11.30 4.38 -1.06
CA GLY A 204 11.84 3.98 0.23
C GLY A 204 12.84 2.82 0.13
N LEU A 205 12.57 1.83 -0.74
CA LEU A 205 13.48 0.72 -1.03
C LEU A 205 14.77 1.21 -1.69
N VAL A 206 14.68 2.08 -2.71
CA VAL A 206 15.85 2.66 -3.37
C VAL A 206 16.68 3.48 -2.38
N LEU A 207 16.05 4.30 -1.53
CA LEU A 207 16.74 5.05 -0.49
C LEU A 207 17.43 4.12 0.51
N ALA A 208 16.78 3.02 0.91
CA ALA A 208 17.37 2.04 1.80
C ALA A 208 18.62 1.37 1.20
N VAL A 209 18.66 1.17 -0.12
CA VAL A 209 19.83 0.63 -0.82
C VAL A 209 20.94 1.66 -0.95
N VAL A 210 20.62 2.91 -1.28
CA VAL A 210 21.61 3.95 -1.58
C VAL A 210 22.20 4.57 -0.31
N PHE A 211 21.36 4.84 0.67
CA PHE A 211 21.73 5.57 1.89
C PHE A 211 21.66 4.71 3.14
N GLY A 212 21.19 3.47 3.04
CA GLY A 212 21.00 2.61 4.21
C GLY A 212 19.82 3.09 5.06
N ASP A 213 20.00 2.99 6.38
CA ASP A 213 18.96 3.29 7.33
C ASP A 213 19.01 4.74 7.82
N LEU A 214 18.35 5.62 7.07
CA LEU A 214 18.26 7.04 7.40
C LEU A 214 17.63 7.29 8.78
N TYR A 215 16.73 6.42 9.23
CA TYR A 215 16.07 6.55 10.52
C TYR A 215 17.01 6.16 11.66
N TRP A 216 17.73 5.05 11.53
CA TRP A 216 18.73 4.64 12.51
C TRP A 216 19.87 5.64 12.62
N ASP A 217 20.37 6.13 11.47
CA ASP A 217 21.39 7.17 11.42
C ASP A 217 20.94 8.47 12.09
N LEU A 218 19.65 8.82 11.96
CA LEU A 218 19.08 9.96 12.64
C LEU A 218 19.03 9.73 14.16
N ILE A 219 18.53 8.56 14.60
CA ILE A 219 18.45 8.22 16.03
C ILE A 219 19.83 8.25 16.69
N LEU A 220 20.84 7.65 16.06
CA LEU A 220 22.20 7.60 16.59
C LEU A 220 22.83 8.99 16.75
N ARG A 221 22.33 10.02 16.05
CA ARG A 221 22.81 11.40 16.23
C ARG A 221 22.21 12.10 17.46
N PHE A 222 21.15 11.53 18.05
CA PHE A 222 20.47 12.06 19.23
C PHE A 222 20.67 11.20 20.49
N LEU A 223 21.34 10.06 20.38
CA LEU A 223 21.77 9.21 21.48
C LEU A 223 23.24 9.50 21.82
#